data_AF-A0A0C4E2P3-F1
#
_entry.id   AF-A0A0C4E2P3-F1
#
_cell.length_a   1.000
_cell.length_b   1.000
_cell.length_c   1.000
_cell.angle_alpha   90.00
_cell.angle_beta   90.00
_cell.angle_gamma   90.00
#
_symmetry.space_group_name_H-M   'P 1'
#
loop_
_entity.id
_entity.type
_entity.pdbx_description
1 polymer ?
#
loop_
_entity_poly.entity_id
_entity_poly.type
_entity_poly.pdbx_seq_one_letter_code
_entity_poly.pdbx_strand_id
1 'polypeptide(L)'
;MIELGCGTALPSLAVFQWAVAMEEKTRFPLSLTLADYNPSVLQLVTLPNFILAWALLRQGGSALLQEALSSEDDSDGGELELSDDVKAAFVSFLETSKISLSFVSGGWSPAFVELLYGQGLSVPSQPVGSSSTLVVGAETIYSPFALGAFADTLLAVLRRERAERPDGGATSIVAAKRLYFGVGGSLDDFVERITSEGADVHWLGEETEGVRRGVVQCSLP
;
A
#
# COMPACT_ATOMS: atom_id res chain seq x y z
N MET A 1 6.31 0.09 3.21
CA MET A 1 5.41 0.74 2.24
C MET A 1 4.14 1.14 2.96
N ILE A 2 3.65 2.36 2.71
CA ILE A 2 2.38 2.88 3.23
C ILE A 2 1.50 3.16 2.01
N GLU A 3 0.37 2.48 1.87
CA GLU A 3 -0.59 2.72 0.80
C GLU A 3 -1.80 3.50 1.35
N LEU A 4 -1.97 4.73 0.89
CA LEU A 4 -3.05 5.62 1.27
C LEU A 4 -4.22 5.49 0.30
N GLY A 5 -5.42 5.20 0.80
CA GLY A 5 -6.60 4.94 -0.03
C GLY A 5 -6.47 3.60 -0.76
N CYS A 6 -6.15 2.53 -0.03
CA CYS A 6 -5.71 1.28 -0.64
C CYS A 6 -6.80 0.52 -1.40
N GLY A 7 -8.07 0.61 -1.02
CA GLY A 7 -9.14 -0.13 -1.71
C GLY A 7 -8.82 -1.63 -1.82
N THR A 8 -8.61 -2.11 -3.05
CA THR A 8 -8.22 -3.50 -3.35
C THR A 8 -6.74 -3.83 -3.11
N ALA A 9 -5.92 -2.85 -2.75
CA ALA A 9 -4.49 -2.95 -2.42
C ALA A 9 -3.60 -3.44 -3.55
N LEU A 10 -3.96 -3.21 -4.82
CA LEU A 10 -3.18 -3.71 -5.96
C LEU A 10 -1.69 -3.31 -5.93
N PRO A 11 -1.31 -2.05 -5.61
CA PRO A 11 0.09 -1.68 -5.46
C PRO A 11 0.81 -2.49 -4.37
N SER A 12 0.26 -2.59 -3.16
CA SER A 12 0.87 -3.36 -2.08
C SER A 12 0.88 -4.86 -2.36
N LEU A 13 -0.13 -5.39 -3.05
CA LEU A 13 -0.15 -6.78 -3.49
C LEU A 13 0.98 -7.09 -4.47
N ALA A 14 1.30 -6.19 -5.40
CA ALA A 14 2.44 -6.39 -6.30
C ALA A 14 3.76 -6.53 -5.53
N VAL A 15 3.99 -5.67 -4.53
CA VAL A 15 5.16 -5.75 -3.64
C VAL A 15 5.13 -7.02 -2.78
N PHE A 16 3.96 -7.40 -2.27
CA PHE A 16 3.78 -8.62 -1.49
C PHE A 16 4.09 -9.87 -2.31
N GLN A 17 3.59 -9.98 -3.54
CA GLN A 17 3.86 -11.12 -4.42
C GLN A 17 5.36 -11.26 -4.71
N TRP A 18 6.08 -10.15 -4.93
CA TRP A 18 7.54 -10.17 -5.06
C TRP A 18 8.22 -10.68 -3.79
N ALA A 19 7.80 -10.22 -2.62
CA ALA A 19 8.35 -10.68 -1.34
C ALA A 19 8.08 -12.17 -1.07
N VAL A 20 6.89 -12.68 -1.45
CA VAL A 20 6.53 -14.10 -1.37
C VAL A 20 7.43 -14.95 -2.28
N ALA A 21 7.76 -14.45 -3.47
CA ALA A 21 8.60 -15.14 -4.44
C ALA A 21 10.11 -15.11 -4.11
N MET A 22 10.55 -14.21 -3.21
CA MET A 22 11.96 -14.12 -2.81
C MET A 22 12.45 -15.36 -2.04
N GLU A 23 13.68 -15.76 -2.33
CA GLU A 23 14.39 -16.80 -1.57
C GLU A 23 14.64 -16.35 -0.13
N GLU A 24 14.55 -17.28 0.82
CA GLU A 24 14.69 -17.00 2.26
C GLU A 24 15.99 -16.25 2.62
N LYS A 25 17.10 -16.56 1.94
CA LYS A 25 18.41 -15.94 2.18
C LYS A 25 18.48 -14.48 1.76
N THR A 26 17.61 -14.05 0.84
CA THR A 26 17.55 -12.69 0.31
C THR A 26 16.41 -11.86 0.88
N ARG A 27 15.58 -12.45 1.76
CA ARG A 27 14.43 -11.75 2.36
C ARG A 27 14.89 -10.70 3.36
N PHE A 28 14.46 -9.48 3.14
CA PHE A 28 14.51 -8.39 4.11
C PHE A 28 13.13 -8.23 4.77
N PRO A 29 13.07 -7.71 6.02
CA PRO A 29 11.80 -7.40 6.65
C PRO A 29 10.97 -6.43 5.80
N LEU A 30 9.72 -6.78 5.52
CA LEU A 30 8.78 -5.95 4.76
C LEU A 30 7.62 -5.55 5.66
N SER A 31 7.37 -4.24 5.74
CA SER A 31 6.18 -3.72 6.41
C SER A 31 5.27 -3.06 5.39
N LEU A 32 4.03 -3.54 5.32
CA LEU A 32 2.97 -2.98 4.49
C LEU A 32 1.90 -2.39 5.41
N THR A 33 1.72 -1.08 5.34
CA THR A 33 0.65 -0.37 6.03
C THR A 33 -0.41 0.04 5.03
N LEU A 34 -1.61 -0.51 5.18
CA LEU A 34 -2.74 -0.36 4.28
C LEU A 34 -3.76 0.57 4.95
N ALA A 35 -4.03 1.70 4.31
CA ALA A 35 -4.95 2.67 4.84
C ALA A 35 -6.13 2.92 3.90
N ASP A 36 -7.34 2.85 4.44
CA ASP A 36 -8.57 3.19 3.73
C ASP A 36 -9.49 4.00 4.64
N TYR A 37 -10.38 4.79 4.07
CA TYR A 37 -11.37 5.50 4.88
C TYR A 37 -12.34 4.52 5.56
N ASN A 38 -12.75 3.46 4.86
CA ASN A 38 -13.79 2.56 5.33
C ASN A 38 -13.19 1.28 5.95
N PRO A 39 -13.44 0.98 7.25
CA PRO A 39 -12.95 -0.24 7.88
C PRO A 39 -13.48 -1.52 7.22
N SER A 40 -14.68 -1.48 6.61
CA SER A 40 -15.24 -2.63 5.89
C SER A 40 -14.46 -2.93 4.61
N VAL A 41 -13.88 -1.93 3.95
CA VAL A 41 -13.00 -2.15 2.79
C VAL A 41 -11.75 -2.91 3.24
N LEU A 42 -11.14 -2.49 4.36
CA LEU A 42 -9.98 -3.19 4.91
C LEU A 42 -10.29 -4.65 5.26
N GLN A 43 -11.43 -4.90 5.91
CA GLN A 43 -11.82 -6.23 6.39
C GLN A 43 -12.32 -7.16 5.29
N LEU A 44 -13.09 -6.64 4.33
CA LEU A 44 -13.83 -7.46 3.35
C LEU A 44 -13.24 -7.41 1.94
N VAL A 45 -12.26 -6.54 1.69
CA VAL A 45 -11.61 -6.40 0.36
C VAL A 45 -10.10 -6.49 0.49
N THR A 46 -9.48 -5.57 1.24
CA THR A 46 -8.02 -5.44 1.33
C THR A 46 -7.38 -6.70 1.92
N LEU A 47 -7.75 -7.09 3.15
CA LEU A 47 -7.19 -8.28 3.81
C LEU A 47 -7.50 -9.58 3.05
N PRO A 48 -8.74 -9.84 2.59
CA PRO A 48 -9.04 -11.01 1.77
C PRO A 48 -8.17 -11.10 0.50
N ASN A 49 -7.90 -9.98 -0.17
CA ASN A 49 -7.02 -9.96 -1.34
C ASN A 49 -5.58 -10.41 -1.02
N PHE A 50 -5.05 -10.08 0.16
CA PHE A 50 -3.73 -10.58 0.59
C PHE A 50 -3.75 -12.09 0.84
N ILE A 51 -4.79 -12.59 1.51
CA ILE A 51 -4.93 -14.03 1.79
C ILE A 51 -5.09 -14.81 0.48
N LEU A 52 -5.94 -14.32 -0.43
CA LEU A 52 -6.15 -14.94 -1.73
C LEU A 52 -4.88 -14.96 -2.58
N ALA A 53 -4.15 -13.83 -2.66
CA ALA A 53 -2.88 -13.76 -3.39
C ALA A 53 -1.84 -14.73 -2.81
N TRP A 54 -1.74 -14.84 -1.49
CA TRP A 54 -0.87 -15.83 -0.84
C TRP A 54 -1.28 -17.26 -1.17
N ALA A 55 -2.57 -17.59 -1.04
CA ALA A 55 -3.08 -18.93 -1.28
C ALA A 55 -2.78 -19.39 -2.71
N LEU A 56 -3.09 -18.55 -3.71
CA LEU A 56 -2.82 -18.82 -5.12
C LEU A 56 -1.34 -19.00 -5.43
N LEU A 57 -0.44 -18.27 -4.75
CA LEU A 57 1.00 -18.39 -4.94
C LEU A 57 1.61 -19.63 -4.25
N ARG A 58 0.95 -20.16 -3.20
CA ARG A 58 1.49 -21.24 -2.35
C ARG A 58 0.77 -22.58 -2.51
N GLN A 59 -0.34 -22.62 -3.24
CA GLN A 59 -1.16 -23.83 -3.46
C GLN A 59 -0.35 -25.03 -3.96
N GLY A 60 0.62 -24.83 -4.86
CA GLY A 60 1.42 -25.93 -5.43
C GLY A 60 2.24 -26.72 -4.41
N GLY A 61 2.49 -26.16 -3.23
CA GLY A 61 3.27 -26.79 -2.15
C GLY A 61 2.48 -27.07 -0.87
N SER A 62 1.16 -26.95 -0.88
CA SER A 62 0.32 -27.09 0.32
C SER A 62 -0.99 -27.81 0.02
N ALA A 63 -1.15 -29.02 0.57
CA ALA A 63 -2.39 -29.78 0.46
C ALA A 63 -3.58 -29.02 1.09
N LEU A 64 -3.35 -28.33 2.22
CA LEU A 64 -4.34 -27.47 2.87
C LEU A 64 -4.89 -26.40 1.92
N LEU A 65 -4.01 -25.78 1.12
CA LEU A 65 -4.42 -24.74 0.19
C LEU A 65 -5.06 -25.30 -1.08
N GLN A 66 -4.64 -26.48 -1.53
CA GLN A 66 -5.29 -27.16 -2.65
C GLN A 66 -6.73 -27.53 -2.29
N GLU A 67 -6.95 -28.06 -1.09
CA GLU A 67 -8.29 -28.37 -0.57
C GLU A 67 -9.13 -27.10 -0.38
N ALA A 68 -8.55 -26.05 0.23
CA ALA A 68 -9.27 -24.80 0.46
C ALA A 68 -9.63 -24.03 -0.82
N LEU A 69 -8.91 -24.24 -1.93
CA LEU A 69 -9.17 -23.64 -3.24
C LEU A 69 -9.98 -24.55 -4.17
N SER A 70 -10.18 -25.82 -3.80
CA SER A 70 -10.97 -26.75 -4.60
C SER A 70 -12.45 -26.54 -4.32
N SER A 71 -13.17 -25.90 -5.25
CA SER A 71 -14.63 -25.83 -5.29
C SER A 71 -15.17 -26.84 -6.33
N GLU A 72 -16.28 -27.52 -6.03
CA GLU A 72 -16.90 -28.50 -6.94
C GLU A 72 -17.48 -27.88 -8.24
N ASP A 73 -17.65 -26.55 -8.30
CA ASP A 73 -18.22 -25.81 -9.44
C ASP A 73 -17.15 -24.98 -10.20
N ASP A 74 -16.31 -25.67 -10.97
CA ASP A 74 -15.12 -25.19 -11.67
C ASP A 74 -15.37 -24.23 -12.87
N SER A 75 -16.51 -23.52 -12.90
CA SER A 75 -16.89 -22.67 -14.04
C SER A 75 -16.49 -21.20 -13.92
N ASP A 76 -16.13 -20.71 -12.72
CA ASP A 76 -15.90 -19.27 -12.48
C ASP A 76 -14.73 -18.93 -11.52
N GLY A 77 -13.65 -19.72 -11.56
CA GLY A 77 -12.35 -19.29 -11.02
C GLY A 77 -12.01 -19.65 -9.57
N GLY A 78 -12.71 -20.60 -8.96
CA GLY A 78 -12.39 -21.18 -7.64
C GLY A 78 -12.64 -20.24 -6.46
N GLU A 79 -13.34 -20.73 -5.44
CA GLU A 79 -13.51 -20.02 -4.16
C GLU A 79 -12.42 -20.43 -3.17
N LEU A 80 -11.97 -19.50 -2.30
CA LEU A 80 -11.07 -19.81 -1.19
C LEU A 80 -11.88 -19.92 0.11
N GLU A 81 -11.97 -21.13 0.66
CA GLU A 81 -12.56 -21.34 1.99
C GLU A 81 -11.60 -20.86 3.10
N LEU A 82 -12.06 -19.89 3.90
CA LEU A 82 -11.28 -19.32 5.01
C LEU A 82 -11.51 -20.08 6.33
N SER A 83 -11.06 -21.33 6.37
CA SER A 83 -11.01 -22.13 7.61
C SER A 83 -10.03 -21.53 8.62
N ASP A 84 -10.14 -21.92 9.89
CA ASP A 84 -9.21 -21.46 10.93
C ASP A 84 -7.77 -21.94 10.68
N ASP A 85 -7.60 -23.12 10.06
CA ASP A 85 -6.30 -23.65 9.65
C ASP A 85 -5.66 -22.80 8.53
N VAL A 86 -6.45 -22.36 7.55
CA VAL A 86 -5.99 -21.48 6.47
C VAL A 86 -5.54 -20.13 7.04
N LYS A 87 -6.31 -19.56 7.98
CA LYS A 87 -5.95 -18.30 8.66
C LYS A 87 -4.67 -18.46 9.47
N ALA A 88 -4.54 -19.54 10.25
CA ALA A 88 -3.35 -19.82 11.05
C ALA A 88 -2.10 -20.01 10.16
N ALA A 89 -2.24 -20.73 9.05
CA ALA A 89 -1.18 -20.92 8.07
C ALA A 89 -0.75 -19.59 7.41
N PHE A 90 -1.70 -18.69 7.11
CA PHE A 90 -1.40 -17.37 6.58
C PHE A 90 -0.60 -16.52 7.58
N VAL A 91 -1.04 -16.47 8.85
CA VAL A 91 -0.32 -15.73 9.90
C VAL A 91 1.08 -16.28 10.11
N SER A 92 1.23 -17.60 10.20
CA SER A 92 2.54 -18.26 10.33
C SER A 92 3.46 -17.97 9.14
N PHE A 93 2.90 -17.91 7.92
CA PHE A 93 3.64 -17.54 6.73
C PHE A 93 4.15 -16.10 6.80
N LEU A 94 3.34 -15.13 7.23
CA LEU A 94 3.74 -13.73 7.37
C LEU A 94 4.89 -13.59 8.37
N GLU A 95 4.78 -14.22 9.54
CA GLU A 95 5.81 -14.22 10.58
C GLU A 95 7.14 -14.81 10.07
N THR A 96 7.09 -16.00 9.49
CA THR A 96 8.28 -16.71 8.97
C THR A 96 8.91 -15.95 7.80
N SER A 97 8.10 -15.28 7.00
CA SER A 97 8.57 -14.47 5.86
C SER A 97 9.02 -13.07 6.25
N LYS A 98 8.92 -12.69 7.53
CA LYS A 98 9.21 -11.34 8.05
C LYS A 98 8.39 -10.25 7.34
N ILE A 99 7.14 -10.56 7.04
CA ILE A 99 6.18 -9.63 6.42
C ILE A 99 5.20 -9.19 7.52
N SER A 100 5.08 -7.88 7.73
CA SER A 100 4.08 -7.28 8.61
C SER A 100 2.99 -6.61 7.78
N LEU A 101 1.73 -6.90 8.10
CA LEU A 101 0.57 -6.20 7.55
C LEU A 101 -0.07 -5.36 8.66
N SER A 102 -0.23 -4.07 8.42
CA SER A 102 -0.87 -3.12 9.33
C SER A 102 -2.04 -2.45 8.63
N PHE A 103 -3.19 -2.35 9.28
CA PHE A 103 -4.41 -1.81 8.69
C PHE A 103 -4.88 -0.59 9.47
N VAL A 104 -5.13 0.53 8.78
CA VAL A 104 -5.50 1.80 9.42
C VAL A 104 -6.73 2.38 8.73
N SER A 105 -7.85 2.44 9.46
CA SER A 105 -9.07 3.08 8.96
C SER A 105 -9.19 4.53 9.41
N GLY A 106 -9.52 5.45 8.51
CA GLY A 106 -9.88 6.81 8.89
C GLY A 106 -9.62 7.85 7.81
N GLY A 107 -10.04 9.09 8.09
CA GLY A 107 -9.78 10.23 7.23
C GLY A 107 -8.35 10.73 7.34
N TRP A 108 -7.76 11.09 6.21
CA TRP A 108 -6.46 11.78 6.13
C TRP A 108 -6.48 13.05 6.97
N SER A 109 -5.61 13.10 7.98
CA SER A 109 -5.57 14.15 9.00
C SER A 109 -4.29 14.05 9.83
N PRO A 110 -3.93 15.08 10.62
CA PRO A 110 -2.82 14.98 11.57
C PRO A 110 -2.99 13.82 12.57
N ALA A 111 -4.20 13.56 13.05
CA ALA A 111 -4.48 12.43 13.95
C ALA A 111 -4.25 11.07 13.26
N PHE A 112 -4.55 10.97 11.96
CA PHE A 112 -4.23 9.79 11.17
C PHE A 112 -2.71 9.58 11.04
N VAL A 113 -1.93 10.64 10.86
CA VAL A 113 -0.45 10.55 10.87
C VAL A 113 0.03 10.05 12.23
N GLU A 114 -0.48 10.58 13.35
CA GLU A 114 -0.11 10.05 14.66
C GLU A 114 -0.49 8.59 14.84
N LEU A 115 -1.59 8.13 14.23
CA LEU A 115 -1.97 6.72 14.26
C LEU A 115 -0.99 5.84 13.47
N LEU A 116 -0.50 6.29 12.30
CA LEU A 116 0.49 5.54 11.49
C LEU A 116 1.79 5.26 12.27
N TYR A 117 2.22 6.22 13.09
CA TYR A 117 3.44 6.13 13.89
C TYR A 117 3.19 5.69 15.34
N GLY A 118 1.92 5.59 15.74
CA GLY A 118 1.49 5.12 17.04
C GLY A 118 1.58 3.59 17.17
N GLN A 119 1.66 3.12 18.41
CA GLN A 119 1.49 1.72 18.82
C GLN A 119 2.17 0.65 17.94
N GLY A 120 3.42 0.86 17.53
CA GLY A 120 4.24 -0.20 16.93
C GLY A 120 3.86 -0.62 15.49
N LEU A 121 2.98 0.14 14.81
CA LEU A 121 2.63 -0.08 13.39
C LEU A 121 3.82 0.22 12.44
N SER A 122 4.81 0.97 12.93
CA SER A 122 6.01 1.39 12.19
C SER A 122 7.26 0.56 12.55
N VAL A 123 7.23 -0.75 12.23
CA VAL A 123 8.38 -1.69 12.16
C VAL A 123 9.11 -2.00 13.49
N PRO A 124 9.54 -3.26 13.73
CA PRO A 124 10.31 -3.63 14.91
C PRO A 124 11.60 -2.84 15.02
N SER A 125 12.04 -2.63 16.25
CA SER A 125 13.35 -2.13 16.67
C SER A 125 14.50 -2.97 16.06
N GLN A 126 14.77 -2.78 14.78
CA GLN A 126 15.96 -3.27 14.10
C GLN A 126 16.97 -2.12 14.02
N PRO A 127 18.26 -2.40 14.27
CA PRO A 127 19.27 -1.36 14.37
C PRO A 127 19.52 -0.70 13.01
N VAL A 128 19.64 0.63 13.03
CA VAL A 128 20.42 1.52 12.15
C VAL A 128 20.93 0.88 10.85
N GLY A 129 20.00 0.55 9.95
CA GLY A 129 20.25 0.26 8.54
C GLY A 129 19.40 1.20 7.70
N SER A 130 19.74 1.40 6.43
CA SER A 130 19.02 2.27 5.49
C SER A 130 17.61 1.74 5.20
N SER A 131 16.67 1.92 6.12
CA SER A 131 15.26 1.63 5.89
C SER A 131 14.73 2.62 4.86
N SER A 132 14.01 2.11 3.85
CA SER A 132 13.33 2.95 2.88
C SER A 132 11.83 2.92 3.09
N THR A 133 11.23 4.11 3.20
CA THR A 133 9.79 4.30 3.26
C THR A 133 9.30 4.76 1.90
N LEU A 134 8.41 3.97 1.32
CA LEU A 134 7.65 4.30 0.11
C LEU A 134 6.20 4.55 0.50
N VAL A 135 5.69 5.75 0.22
CA VAL A 135 4.27 6.07 0.32
C VAL A 135 3.63 5.98 -1.06
N VAL A 136 2.50 5.30 -1.21
CA VAL A 136 1.81 5.16 -2.49
C VAL A 136 0.38 5.66 -2.37
N GLY A 137 -0.07 6.37 -3.40
CA GLY A 137 -1.48 6.70 -3.61
C GLY A 137 -1.87 6.48 -5.06
N ALA A 138 -2.96 5.77 -5.29
CA ALA A 138 -3.51 5.56 -6.62
C ALA A 138 -4.96 6.06 -6.65
N GLU A 139 -5.27 7.01 -7.53
CA GLU A 139 -6.62 7.60 -7.68
C GLU A 139 -7.14 8.29 -6.40
N THR A 140 -6.26 8.89 -5.61
CA THR A 140 -6.57 9.52 -4.29
C THR A 140 -6.92 11.01 -4.34
N ILE A 141 -6.68 11.67 -5.47
CA ILE A 141 -6.71 13.15 -5.61
C ILE A 141 -7.86 13.66 -6.50
N TYR A 142 -8.99 12.94 -6.50
CA TYR A 142 -10.11 13.17 -7.43
C TYR A 142 -10.87 14.49 -7.23
N SER A 143 -10.77 15.14 -6.08
CA SER A 143 -11.41 16.43 -5.79
C SER A 143 -10.45 17.39 -5.09
N PRO A 144 -10.65 18.71 -5.14
CA PRO A 144 -9.79 19.67 -4.45
C PRO A 144 -9.66 19.42 -2.95
N PHE A 145 -10.75 18.97 -2.30
CA PHE A 145 -10.72 18.61 -0.88
C PHE A 145 -9.91 17.34 -0.61
N ALA A 146 -10.07 16.29 -1.43
CA ALA A 146 -9.31 15.05 -1.29
C ALA A 146 -7.82 15.28 -1.58
N LEU A 147 -7.50 16.02 -2.64
CA LEU A 147 -6.15 16.48 -2.96
C LEU A 147 -5.56 17.27 -1.78
N GLY A 148 -6.36 18.20 -1.24
CA GLY A 148 -6.27 18.84 0.07
C GLY A 148 -5.59 17.98 1.13
N ALA A 149 -6.39 17.09 1.70
CA ALA A 149 -5.99 16.26 2.82
C ALA A 149 -4.91 15.23 2.46
N PHE A 150 -4.90 14.70 1.23
CA PHE A 150 -3.92 13.73 0.77
C PHE A 150 -2.51 14.32 0.73
N ALA A 151 -2.33 15.48 0.10
CA ALA A 151 -1.02 16.12 -0.01
C ALA A 151 -0.45 16.51 1.36
N ASP A 152 -1.27 17.04 2.26
CA ASP A 152 -0.84 17.37 3.63
C ASP A 152 -0.39 16.13 4.41
N THR A 153 -1.16 15.04 4.30
CA THR A 153 -0.83 13.77 4.96
C THR A 153 0.44 13.18 4.38
N LEU A 154 0.59 13.19 3.06
CA LEU A 154 1.79 12.71 2.37
C LEU A 154 3.04 13.50 2.81
N LEU A 155 2.97 14.83 2.79
CA LEU A 155 4.09 15.68 3.21
C LEU A 155 4.41 15.50 4.69
N ALA A 156 3.41 15.34 5.56
CA ALA A 156 3.62 15.08 6.98
C ALA A 156 4.37 13.75 7.21
N VAL A 157 3.99 12.69 6.49
CA VAL A 157 4.68 11.39 6.52
C VAL A 157 6.12 11.53 6.03
N LEU A 158 6.36 12.15 4.87
CA LEU A 158 7.71 12.33 4.32
C LEU A 158 8.61 13.17 5.26
N ARG A 159 8.07 14.26 5.83
CA ARG A 159 8.79 15.12 6.78
C ARG A 159 9.15 14.36 8.05
N ARG A 160 8.24 13.52 8.55
CA ARG A 160 8.46 12.70 9.75
C ARG A 160 9.50 11.61 9.53
N GLU A 161 9.43 10.87 8.42
CA GLU A 161 10.45 9.88 8.06
C GLU A 161 11.84 10.52 7.98
N ARG A 162 11.96 11.69 7.32
CA ARG A 162 13.23 12.40 7.21
C ARG A 162 13.77 12.84 8.58
N ALA A 163 12.89 13.29 9.48
CA ALA A 163 13.28 13.77 10.81
C ALA A 163 13.68 12.63 11.76
N GLU A 164 12.92 11.54 11.76
CA GLU A 164 13.13 10.40 12.68
C GLU A 164 14.14 9.38 12.14
N ARG A 165 14.36 9.34 10.82
CA ARG A 165 15.26 8.39 10.13
C ARG A 165 16.12 9.12 9.08
N PRO A 166 17.03 10.02 9.49
CA PRO A 166 17.81 10.85 8.57
C PRO A 166 18.75 10.04 7.65
N ASP A 167 19.18 8.85 8.09
CA ASP A 167 20.01 7.93 7.28
C ASP A 167 19.17 6.98 6.40
N GLY A 168 17.84 7.08 6.48
CA GLY A 168 16.88 6.35 5.66
C GLY A 168 16.46 7.14 4.41
N GLY A 169 15.78 6.46 3.48
CA GLY A 169 15.22 7.09 2.29
C GLY A 169 13.70 7.17 2.38
N ALA A 170 13.09 8.34 2.13
CA ALA A 170 11.64 8.48 2.08
C ALA A 170 11.21 9.08 0.74
N THR A 171 10.34 8.37 0.03
CA THR A 171 9.78 8.84 -1.24
C THR A 171 8.32 8.43 -1.35
N SER A 172 7.65 8.95 -2.37
CA SER A 172 6.28 8.62 -2.67
C SER A 172 6.05 8.45 -4.16
N ILE A 173 5.07 7.62 -4.50
CA ILE A 173 4.59 7.43 -5.87
C ILE A 173 3.10 7.70 -5.88
N VAL A 174 2.67 8.64 -6.72
CA VAL A 174 1.27 9.04 -6.86
C VAL A 174 0.85 8.82 -8.30
N ALA A 175 -0.16 7.98 -8.49
CA ALA A 175 -0.77 7.69 -9.78
C ALA A 175 -2.20 8.24 -9.81
N ALA A 176 -2.56 9.03 -10.81
CA ALA A 176 -3.89 9.63 -10.90
C ALA A 176 -4.26 10.01 -12.34
N LYS A 177 -5.54 10.32 -12.55
CA LYS A 177 -5.99 10.98 -13.78
C LYS A 177 -5.42 12.39 -13.83
N ARG A 178 -5.04 12.82 -15.03
CA ARG A 178 -4.64 14.21 -15.25
C ARG A 178 -5.80 15.19 -15.14
N LEU A 179 -7.04 14.73 -15.28
CA LEU A 179 -8.22 15.56 -15.09
C LEU A 179 -9.41 14.72 -14.61
N TYR A 180 -10.08 15.19 -13.55
CA TYR A 180 -11.35 14.64 -13.10
C TYR A 180 -12.50 15.59 -13.46
N PHE A 181 -13.31 15.21 -14.46
CA PHE A 181 -14.47 16.00 -14.87
C PHE A 181 -15.50 16.10 -13.74
N GLY A 182 -16.05 17.29 -13.51
CA GLY A 182 -17.11 17.56 -12.53
C GLY A 182 -16.62 17.80 -11.10
N VAL A 183 -15.76 16.93 -10.57
CA VAL A 183 -15.26 17.03 -9.19
C VAL A 183 -14.00 17.88 -9.04
N GLY A 184 -13.28 18.16 -10.13
CA GLY A 184 -12.30 19.26 -10.22
C GLY A 184 -10.91 19.00 -9.64
N GLY A 185 -10.57 17.77 -9.26
CA GLY A 185 -9.17 17.41 -8.97
C GLY A 185 -8.35 17.21 -10.25
N SER A 186 -7.02 17.32 -10.15
CA SER A 186 -6.10 16.97 -11.22
C SER A 186 -4.74 16.57 -10.68
N LEU A 187 -4.00 15.75 -11.44
CA LEU A 187 -2.60 15.46 -11.13
C LEU A 187 -1.72 16.70 -11.25
N ASP A 188 -2.03 17.61 -12.17
CA ASP A 188 -1.23 18.83 -12.37
C ASP A 188 -1.35 19.78 -11.15
N ASP A 189 -2.56 19.95 -10.58
CA ASP A 189 -2.77 20.72 -9.34
C ASP A 189 -2.04 20.10 -8.14
N PHE A 190 -1.97 18.76 -8.10
CA PHE A 190 -1.22 18.05 -7.07
C PHE A 190 0.28 18.33 -7.18
N VAL A 191 0.84 18.26 -8.40
CA VAL A 191 2.24 18.56 -8.67
C VAL A 191 2.58 20.00 -8.30
N GLU A 192 1.74 20.97 -8.71
CA GLU A 192 1.92 22.39 -8.35
C GLU A 192 1.98 22.56 -6.82
N ARG A 193 1.02 21.97 -6.10
CA ARG A 193 0.96 22.08 -4.65
C ARG A 193 2.18 21.47 -3.96
N ILE A 194 2.52 20.23 -4.26
CA ILE A 194 3.64 19.53 -3.62
C ILE A 194 4.96 20.27 -3.88
N THR A 195 5.13 20.82 -5.09
CA THR A 195 6.31 21.63 -5.44
C THR A 195 6.33 22.96 -4.66
N SER A 196 5.17 23.62 -4.49
CA SER A 196 5.07 24.85 -3.68
C SER A 196 5.43 24.64 -2.21
N GLU A 197 5.29 23.41 -1.72
CA GLU A 197 5.66 22.96 -0.37
C GLU A 197 7.12 22.48 -0.26
N GLY A 198 7.90 22.63 -1.33
CA GLY A 198 9.34 22.37 -1.38
C GLY A 198 9.73 20.93 -1.64
N ALA A 199 8.83 20.08 -2.13
CA ALA A 199 9.17 18.73 -2.57
C ALA A 199 9.60 18.71 -4.04
N ASP A 200 10.55 17.84 -4.36
CA ASP A 200 10.94 17.53 -5.73
C ASP A 200 9.93 16.55 -6.34
N VAL A 201 9.61 16.75 -7.63
CA VAL A 201 8.69 15.90 -8.38
C VAL A 201 9.37 15.38 -9.65
N HIS A 202 9.32 14.06 -9.85
CA HIS A 202 9.82 13.39 -11.04
C HIS A 202 8.69 12.59 -11.71
N TRP A 203 8.48 12.79 -13.02
CA TRP A 203 7.47 12.03 -13.77
C TRP A 203 7.99 10.64 -14.12
N LEU A 204 7.27 9.60 -13.69
CA LEU A 204 7.62 8.21 -13.95
C LEU A 204 6.96 7.66 -15.22
N GLY A 205 5.80 8.19 -15.60
CA GLY A 205 5.10 7.77 -16.80
C GLY A 205 3.79 8.50 -17.03
N GLU A 206 3.30 8.44 -18.27
CA GLU A 206 2.00 8.97 -18.67
C GLU A 206 1.31 7.96 -19.59
N GLU A 207 0.00 7.78 -19.40
CA GLU A 207 -0.87 7.08 -20.33
C GLU A 207 -1.75 8.12 -21.01
N THR A 208 -1.66 8.18 -22.33
CA THR A 208 -2.28 9.22 -23.15
C THR A 208 -3.51 8.74 -23.92
N GLU A 209 -3.75 7.42 -23.95
CA GLU A 209 -4.95 6.85 -24.54
C GLU A 209 -6.17 7.03 -23.63
N GLY A 210 -7.21 7.69 -24.18
CA GLY A 210 -8.45 8.00 -23.47
C GLY A 210 -8.26 9.12 -22.44
N VAL A 211 -8.80 8.93 -21.24
CA VAL A 211 -8.62 9.89 -20.14
C VAL A 211 -7.18 9.83 -19.66
N ARG A 212 -6.39 10.87 -19.91
CA ARG A 212 -4.96 10.89 -19.57
C ARG A 212 -4.71 10.57 -18.10
N ARG A 213 -3.70 9.76 -17.83
CA ARG A 213 -3.26 9.34 -16.48
C ARG A 213 -1.76 9.56 -16.38
N GLY A 214 -1.28 9.86 -15.18
CA GLY A 214 0.13 10.06 -14.93
C GLY A 214 0.56 9.40 -13.63
N VAL A 215 1.86 9.11 -13.55
CA VAL A 215 2.52 8.63 -12.35
C VAL A 215 3.69 9.55 -12.05
N VAL A 216 3.73 10.08 -10.83
CA VAL A 216 4.81 10.95 -10.36
C VAL A 216 5.45 10.35 -9.11
N GLN A 217 6.75 10.52 -8.99
CA GLN A 217 7.49 10.31 -7.76
C GLN A 217 7.71 11.65 -7.07
N CYS A 218 7.49 11.71 -5.76
CA CYS A 218 7.79 12.91 -4.97
C CYS A 218 8.74 12.58 -3.82
N SER A 219 9.69 13.47 -3.54
CA SER A 219 10.64 13.35 -2.44
C SER A 219 10.94 14.71 -1.84
N LEU A 220 11.33 14.74 -0.57
CA LEU A 220 11.87 15.96 0.03
C LEU A 220 13.39 16.03 -0.25
N PRO A 221 13.93 17.22 -0.54
CA PRO A 221 15.37 17.44 -0.71
C PRO A 221 16.13 17.28 0.60
#